data_AF-A0A364ME07-F1
#
_entry.id   AF-A0A364ME07-F1
#
_cell.length_a   1.000
_cell.length_b   1.000
_cell.length_c   1.000
_cell.angle_alpha   90.00
_cell.angle_beta   90.00
_cell.angle_gamma   90.00
#
_symmetry.space_group_name_H-M   'P 1'
#
loop_
_entity.id
_entity.type
_entity.pdbx_description
1 polymer ?
#
loop_
_entity_poly.entity_id
_entity_poly.type
_entity_poly.pdbx_seq_one_letter_code
_entity_poly.pdbx_strand_id
1 'polypeptide(L)'
;MKPTVKGLESDLMTKELFGPLFAVQTYNDASPTDFEDVCELIDSTSEYALAGSVFARDRRAVKIADEKLRDSVGMFCINDKSTGAIIGAHPFGGARSSGTNDKANSVNVLLRFSSIRCVKDTYVSSSSTLSACHVPE
;
A
#
# COMPACT_ATOMS: atom_id res chain seq x y z
N MET A 1 -16.53 -21.63 11.87
CA MET A 1 -16.55 -22.07 10.47
C MET A 1 -16.67 -20.79 9.65
N LYS A 2 -15.58 -20.31 9.03
CA LYS A 2 -15.61 -19.06 8.26
C LYS A 2 -16.61 -19.23 7.09
N PRO A 3 -17.52 -18.28 6.83
CA PRO A 3 -18.36 -18.35 5.64
C PRO A 3 -17.43 -18.25 4.43
N THR A 4 -17.19 -19.39 3.78
CA THR A 4 -16.49 -19.42 2.50
C THR A 4 -17.43 -18.80 1.47
N VAL A 5 -17.17 -17.56 1.06
CA VAL A 5 -17.77 -16.99 -0.16
C VAL A 5 -17.22 -17.80 -1.34
N LYS A 6 -17.82 -18.96 -1.60
CA LYS A 6 -17.61 -19.73 -2.82
C LYS A 6 -18.16 -18.90 -3.98
N GLY A 7 -17.31 -18.34 -4.85
CA GLY A 7 -17.85 -17.81 -6.11
C GLY A 7 -17.02 -16.92 -7.03
N LEU A 8 -15.74 -16.61 -6.81
CA LEU A 8 -15.01 -15.66 -7.68
C LEU A 8 -13.72 -16.17 -8.32
N GLU A 9 -13.68 -17.43 -8.73
CA GLU A 9 -12.63 -17.96 -9.62
C GLU A 9 -12.92 -17.59 -11.08
N SER A 10 -13.11 -16.31 -11.38
CA SER A 10 -13.24 -15.83 -12.77
C SER A 10 -11.95 -15.18 -13.22
N ASP A 11 -11.47 -15.56 -14.41
CA ASP A 11 -10.34 -14.91 -15.07
C ASP A 11 -10.54 -13.38 -15.18
N LEU A 12 -11.78 -12.90 -15.29
CA LEU A 12 -12.10 -11.47 -15.35
C LEU A 12 -11.82 -10.73 -14.03
N MET A 13 -11.80 -11.42 -12.90
CA MET A 13 -11.61 -10.83 -11.57
C MET A 13 -10.18 -11.02 -11.04
N THR A 14 -9.46 -12.02 -11.53
CA THR A 14 -8.15 -12.42 -11.00
C THR A 14 -6.98 -12.05 -11.91
N LYS A 15 -7.17 -12.03 -13.23
CA LYS A 15 -6.11 -11.79 -14.21
C LYS A 15 -6.12 -10.36 -14.75
N GLU A 16 -4.93 -9.87 -15.08
CA GLU A 16 -4.76 -8.61 -15.78
C GLU A 16 -4.94 -8.80 -17.30
N LEU A 17 -5.98 -8.18 -17.87
CA LEU A 17 -6.37 -8.39 -19.27
C LEU A 17 -5.95 -7.27 -20.23
N PHE A 18 -5.53 -6.10 -19.71
CA PHE A 18 -5.08 -4.93 -20.49
C PHE A 18 -6.01 -4.52 -21.65
N GLY A 19 -7.32 -4.64 -21.46
CA GLY A 19 -8.35 -4.23 -22.42
C GLY A 19 -9.45 -3.39 -21.76
N PRO A 20 -10.36 -2.78 -22.55
CA PRO A 20 -11.48 -1.98 -22.04
C PRO A 20 -12.61 -2.88 -21.51
N LEU A 21 -12.27 -3.80 -20.61
CA LEU A 21 -13.18 -4.75 -19.97
C LEU A 21 -13.34 -4.36 -18.51
N PHE A 22 -14.56 -4.47 -17.99
CA PHE A 22 -14.87 -4.25 -16.58
C PHE A 22 -15.81 -5.33 -16.07
N ALA A 23 -15.48 -5.89 -14.91
CA ALA A 23 -16.30 -6.87 -14.22
C ALA A 23 -16.93 -6.25 -12.97
N VAL A 24 -18.20 -6.57 -12.73
CA VAL A 24 -18.97 -6.06 -11.59
C VAL A 24 -19.32 -7.23 -10.70
N GLN A 25 -18.93 -7.14 -9.42
CA GLN A 25 -19.39 -8.05 -8.38
C GLN A 25 -20.28 -7.26 -7.41
N THR A 26 -21.53 -7.72 -7.24
CA THR A 26 -22.43 -7.17 -6.23
C THR A 26 -22.26 -7.92 -4.91
N TYR A 27 -22.56 -7.22 -3.82
CA TYR A 27 -22.65 -7.80 -2.48
C TYR A 27 -23.95 -7.32 -1.84
N ASN A 28 -24.45 -8.09 -0.87
CA ASN A 28 -25.61 -7.69 -0.10
C ASN A 28 -25.20 -6.61 0.90
N ASP A 29 -25.91 -5.52 1.06
CA ASP A 29 -25.62 -4.48 2.05
C ASP A 29 -26.54 -4.54 3.27
N ALA A 30 -27.43 -5.54 3.32
CA ALA A 30 -28.38 -5.72 4.41
C ALA A 30 -27.75 -6.28 5.69
N SER A 31 -26.65 -7.03 5.61
CA SER A 31 -25.91 -7.44 6.81
C SER A 31 -24.95 -6.34 7.24
N PRO A 32 -24.82 -6.06 8.56
CA PRO A 32 -23.82 -5.11 9.04
C PRO A 32 -22.37 -5.52 8.76
N THR A 33 -22.09 -6.79 8.48
CA THR A 33 -20.73 -7.29 8.20
C THR A 33 -20.39 -7.39 6.72
N ASP A 34 -21.37 -7.31 5.81
CA ASP A 34 -21.14 -7.68 4.41
C ASP A 34 -20.10 -6.76 3.74
N PHE A 35 -20.01 -5.49 4.12
CA PHE A 35 -18.97 -4.58 3.60
C PHE A 35 -17.56 -5.01 4.02
N GLU A 36 -17.41 -5.46 5.26
CA GLU A 36 -16.16 -5.97 5.79
C GLU A 36 -15.77 -7.31 5.14
N ASP A 37 -16.75 -8.17 4.88
CA ASP A 37 -16.56 -9.46 4.21
C ASP A 37 -16.13 -9.26 2.74
N VAL A 38 -16.65 -8.23 2.08
CA VAL A 38 -16.23 -7.85 0.72
C VAL A 38 -14.83 -7.28 0.69
N CYS A 39 -14.41 -6.53 1.71
CA CYS A 39 -13.02 -6.09 1.80
C CYS A 39 -12.07 -7.30 1.92
N GLU A 40 -12.45 -8.33 2.69
CA GLU A 40 -11.68 -9.59 2.77
C GLU A 40 -11.69 -10.37 1.45
N LEU A 41 -12.81 -10.35 0.72
CA LEU A 41 -12.88 -10.93 -0.61
C LEU A 41 -11.92 -10.22 -1.57
N ILE A 42 -11.91 -8.89 -1.60
CA ILE A 42 -10.99 -8.10 -2.43
C ILE A 42 -9.54 -8.44 -2.08
N ASP A 43 -9.21 -8.51 -0.79
CA ASP A 43 -7.87 -8.82 -0.31
C ASP A 43 -7.35 -10.19 -0.79
N SER A 44 -8.24 -11.17 -0.89
CA SER A 44 -7.89 -12.57 -1.22
C SER A 44 -8.10 -12.96 -2.69
N THR A 45 -8.82 -12.15 -3.48
CA THR A 45 -9.19 -12.53 -4.87
C THR A 45 -8.02 -12.41 -5.85
N SER A 46 -7.20 -11.36 -5.74
CA SER A 46 -6.12 -11.09 -6.70
C SER A 46 -4.74 -11.20 -6.04
N GLU A 47 -3.78 -11.73 -6.79
CA GLU A 47 -2.36 -11.69 -6.44
C GLU A 47 -1.74 -10.29 -6.62
N TYR A 48 -2.41 -9.39 -7.34
CA TYR A 48 -1.94 -8.03 -7.61
C TYR A 48 -2.44 -7.04 -6.54
N ALA A 49 -1.66 -5.99 -6.27
CA ALA A 49 -1.99 -4.95 -5.30
C ALA A 49 -1.48 -3.56 -5.74
N LEU A 50 -1.81 -3.15 -6.96
CA LEU A 50 -1.28 -1.92 -7.56
C LEU A 50 -2.03 -0.66 -7.09
N ALA A 51 -3.31 -0.55 -7.41
CA ALA A 51 -4.13 0.63 -7.16
C ALA A 51 -5.59 0.24 -6.93
N GLY A 52 -6.30 1.05 -6.16
CA GLY A 52 -7.66 0.76 -5.74
C GLY A 52 -8.34 2.00 -5.18
N SER A 53 -9.66 1.96 -5.10
CA SER A 53 -10.43 3.11 -4.64
C SER A 53 -11.65 2.70 -3.85
N VAL A 54 -11.96 3.50 -2.82
CA VAL A 54 -13.22 3.42 -2.08
C VAL A 54 -14.05 4.67 -2.36
N PHE A 55 -15.33 4.47 -2.67
CA PHE A 55 -16.29 5.57 -2.84
C PHE A 55 -17.27 5.52 -1.67
N ALA A 56 -17.08 6.41 -0.71
CA ALA A 56 -17.90 6.47 0.49
C ALA A 56 -17.93 7.88 1.08
N ARG A 57 -19.11 8.28 1.57
CA ARG A 57 -19.29 9.49 2.38
C ARG A 57 -19.16 9.21 3.87
N ASP A 58 -19.48 8.00 4.31
CA ASP A 58 -19.30 7.57 5.69
C ASP A 58 -17.81 7.36 5.99
N ARG A 59 -17.30 8.11 6.98
CA ARG A 59 -15.92 8.00 7.45
C ARG A 59 -15.60 6.65 8.08
N ARG A 60 -16.60 5.95 8.63
CA ARG A 60 -16.41 4.60 9.19
C ARG A 60 -16.11 3.60 8.07
N ALA A 61 -16.88 3.62 6.98
CA ALA A 61 -16.63 2.78 5.82
C ALA A 61 -15.24 3.05 5.20
N VAL A 62 -14.85 4.32 5.07
CA VAL A 62 -13.51 4.69 4.59
C VAL A 62 -12.42 4.11 5.50
N LYS A 63 -12.58 4.21 6.82
CA LYS A 63 -11.61 3.68 7.78
C LYS A 63 -11.51 2.15 7.71
N ILE A 64 -12.64 1.46 7.63
CA ILE A 64 -12.68 0.00 7.48
C ILE A 64 -11.95 -0.43 6.20
N ALA A 65 -12.21 0.24 5.07
CA ALA A 65 -11.54 -0.05 3.81
C ALA A 65 -10.03 0.24 3.87
N ASP A 66 -9.62 1.37 4.45
CA ASP A 66 -8.19 1.71 4.63
C ASP A 66 -7.45 0.67 5.47
N GLU A 67 -8.08 0.18 6.55
CA GLU A 67 -7.48 -0.84 7.42
C GLU A 67 -7.43 -2.22 6.76
N LYS A 68 -8.55 -2.66 6.15
CA LYS A 68 -8.64 -4.01 5.56
C LYS A 68 -7.91 -4.14 4.22
N LEU A 69 -7.83 -3.07 3.42
CA LEU A 69 -7.21 -3.09 2.09
C LEU A 69 -5.77 -2.55 2.07
N ARG A 70 -5.18 -2.30 3.25
CA ARG A 70 -3.85 -1.72 3.41
C ARG A 70 -2.78 -2.40 2.56
N ASP A 71 -2.80 -3.73 2.51
CA ASP A 71 -1.81 -4.54 1.79
C ASP A 71 -2.30 -5.01 0.42
N SER A 72 -3.56 -4.75 0.07
CA SER A 72 -4.17 -5.09 -1.23
C SER A 72 -4.13 -3.90 -2.20
N VAL A 73 -3.79 -2.70 -1.73
CA VAL A 73 -3.81 -1.49 -2.57
C VAL A 73 -2.57 -0.62 -2.33
N GLY A 74 -1.67 -0.58 -3.33
CA GLY A 74 -0.47 0.26 -3.28
C GLY A 74 -0.73 1.77 -3.38
N MET A 75 -1.71 2.17 -4.20
CA MET A 75 -2.22 3.53 -4.30
C MET A 75 -3.72 3.54 -3.99
N PHE A 76 -4.07 3.96 -2.77
CA PHE A 76 -5.44 3.96 -2.26
C PHE A 76 -6.08 5.34 -2.43
N CYS A 77 -7.13 5.41 -3.24
CA CYS A 77 -7.87 6.65 -3.50
C CYS A 77 -9.22 6.64 -2.77
N ILE A 78 -9.63 7.79 -2.23
CA ILE A 78 -10.93 7.97 -1.56
C ILE A 78 -11.75 8.96 -2.38
N ASN A 79 -12.90 8.50 -2.89
CA ASN A 79 -13.82 9.29 -3.73
C ASN A 79 -13.19 9.84 -5.01
N ASP A 80 -12.21 9.12 -5.56
CA ASP A 80 -11.59 9.40 -6.85
C ASP A 80 -11.28 8.09 -7.58
N LYS A 81 -11.06 8.15 -8.88
CA LYS A 81 -10.69 7.00 -9.70
C LYS A 81 -9.32 6.43 -9.31
N SER A 82 -9.10 5.15 -9.54
CA SER A 82 -7.85 4.43 -9.22
C SER A 82 -6.68 4.70 -10.19
N THR A 83 -6.79 5.72 -11.05
CA THR A 83 -5.84 6.02 -12.12
C THR A 83 -5.40 7.48 -12.09
N GLY A 84 -4.33 7.81 -12.81
CA GLY A 84 -3.88 9.20 -12.95
C GLY A 84 -3.00 9.69 -11.80
N ALA A 85 -2.06 8.86 -11.34
CA ALA A 85 -1.02 9.31 -10.42
C ALA A 85 -0.25 10.51 -11.00
N ILE A 86 -0.09 11.56 -10.19
CA ILE A 86 0.57 12.81 -10.60
C ILE A 86 2.00 12.81 -10.05
N ILE A 87 2.97 13.12 -10.90
CA ILE A 87 4.38 13.20 -10.52
C ILE A 87 4.55 14.22 -9.38
N GLY A 88 5.21 13.82 -8.29
CA GLY A 88 5.46 14.66 -7.14
C GLY A 88 4.29 14.80 -6.14
N ALA A 89 3.09 14.34 -6.49
CA ALA A 89 1.93 14.35 -5.58
C ALA A 89 1.54 12.93 -5.12
N HIS A 90 1.49 11.97 -6.05
CA HIS A 90 1.09 10.59 -5.79
C HIS A 90 2.22 9.63 -6.18
N PRO A 91 3.14 9.29 -5.25
CA PRO A 91 4.11 8.23 -5.46
C PRO A 91 3.40 6.92 -5.85
N PHE A 92 3.78 6.36 -7.00
CA PHE A 92 3.04 5.26 -7.62
C PHE A 92 3.79 3.93 -7.49
N GLY A 93 3.06 2.88 -7.17
CA GLY A 93 3.59 1.52 -7.05
C GLY A 93 2.78 0.68 -6.07
N GLY A 94 2.84 -0.63 -6.25
CA GLY A 94 2.21 -1.62 -5.40
C GLY A 94 3.13 -2.80 -5.11
N ALA A 95 2.78 -3.57 -4.09
CA ALA A 95 3.50 -4.77 -3.66
C ALA A 95 2.84 -6.04 -4.27
N ARG A 96 3.04 -7.20 -3.64
CA ARG A 96 2.61 -8.52 -4.14
C ARG A 96 3.13 -8.77 -5.56
N SER A 97 2.34 -9.41 -6.43
CA SER A 97 2.71 -9.63 -7.82
C SER A 97 2.74 -8.33 -8.66
N SER A 98 2.40 -7.16 -8.10
CA SER A 98 2.52 -5.86 -8.79
C SER A 98 3.92 -5.25 -8.77
N GLY A 99 4.87 -5.82 -8.01
CA GLY A 99 6.28 -5.46 -8.05
C GLY A 99 6.89 -5.09 -6.71
N THR A 100 8.03 -4.38 -6.76
CA THR A 100 8.89 -4.09 -5.60
C THR A 100 8.43 -2.92 -4.75
N ASN A 101 7.41 -2.18 -5.19
CA ASN A 101 6.86 -1.02 -4.49
C ASN A 101 7.89 0.07 -4.13
N ASP A 102 8.89 0.32 -4.98
CA ASP A 102 9.90 1.38 -4.76
C ASP A 102 9.35 2.81 -4.91
N LYS A 103 8.02 2.93 -5.12
CA LYS A 103 7.27 4.19 -5.26
C LYS A 103 7.88 5.11 -6.31
N ALA A 104 7.75 4.71 -7.57
CA ALA A 104 8.10 5.55 -8.72
C ALA A 104 7.44 6.94 -8.59
N ASN A 105 8.12 7.97 -9.11
CA ASN A 105 7.78 9.39 -8.92
C ASN A 105 8.04 9.95 -7.51
N SER A 106 8.74 9.21 -6.63
CA SER A 106 9.27 9.75 -5.37
C SER A 106 10.80 9.76 -5.37
N VAL A 107 11.39 10.51 -4.43
CA VAL A 107 12.84 10.51 -4.19
C VAL A 107 13.38 9.14 -3.77
N ASN A 108 12.51 8.25 -3.24
CA ASN A 108 12.93 6.94 -2.76
C ASN A 108 13.47 6.07 -3.90
N VAL A 109 12.90 6.18 -5.10
CA VAL A 109 13.36 5.39 -6.25
C VAL A 109 14.80 5.74 -6.65
N LEU A 110 15.26 6.97 -6.40
CA LEU A 110 16.63 7.39 -6.72
C LEU A 110 17.67 6.63 -5.89
N LEU A 111 17.31 6.23 -4.67
CA LEU A 111 18.19 5.43 -3.81
C LEU A 111 18.40 4.02 -4.34
N ARG A 112 17.49 3.49 -5.19
CA ARG A 112 17.68 2.20 -5.86
C ARG A 112 18.83 2.21 -6.86
N PHE A 113 19.18 3.39 -7.38
CA PHE A 113 20.22 3.58 -8.38
C PHE A 113 21.47 4.27 -7.82
N SER A 114 21.55 4.45 -6.50
CA SER A 114 22.64 5.17 -5.83
C SER A 114 23.39 4.25 -4.86
N SER A 115 24.71 4.34 -4.84
CA SER A 115 25.56 3.70 -3.81
C SER A 115 26.13 4.77 -2.89
N ILE A 116 25.54 4.92 -1.71
CA ILE A 116 25.91 5.97 -0.76
C ILE A 116 27.22 5.61 -0.06
N ARG A 117 28.19 6.54 -0.09
CA ARG A 117 29.44 6.45 0.66
C ARG A 117 29.54 7.60 1.66
N CYS A 118 29.85 7.29 2.91
CA CYS A 118 30.22 8.28 3.91
C CYS A 118 31.75 8.39 3.99
N VAL A 119 32.28 9.61 4.02
CA VAL A 119 33.69 9.88 4.28
C VAL A 119 33.76 10.86 5.45
N LYS A 120 34.43 10.44 6.52
CA LYS A 120 34.71 11.29 7.69
C LYS A 120 36.22 11.48 7.77
N ASP A 121 36.65 12.72 7.66
CA ASP A 121 38.03 13.14 7.94
C ASP A 121 38.06 13.83 9.32
N THR A 122 39.06 13.54 10.14
CA THR A 122 39.18 14.07 11.51
C THR A 122 40.61 14.54 11.75
N TYR A 123 40.81 15.85 11.75
CA TYR A 123 42.14 16.47 11.90
C TYR A 123 42.66 16.43 13.34
N VAL A 124 41.78 16.50 14.33
CA VAL A 124 42.08 16.33 15.76
C VAL A 124 40.92 15.59 16.42
N SER A 125 41.17 14.42 16.97
CA SER A 125 40.18 13.69 17.77
C SER A 125 40.29 14.12 19.23
N SER A 126 39.64 15.22 19.61
CA SER A 126 39.43 15.52 21.03
C SER A 126 38.25 14.69 21.53
N SER A 127 38.48 13.39 21.81
CA SER A 127 37.50 12.61 22.56
C SER A 127 37.60 12.97 24.04
N SER A 128 37.10 14.16 24.40
CA SER A 128 36.54 14.38 25.73
C SER A 128 35.05 14.08 25.68
N THR A 129 34.67 12.92 25.14
CA THR A 129 33.41 12.31 25.58
C THR A 129 33.64 12.00 27.05
N LEU A 130 33.36 12.98 27.91
CA LEU A 130 33.13 12.76 29.32
C LEU A 130 32.04 11.69 29.36
N SER A 131 32.43 10.43 29.59
CA SER A 131 31.48 9.51 30.20
C SER A 131 30.98 10.24 31.43
N ALA A 132 29.67 10.47 31.53
CA ALA A 132 29.03 11.30 32.55
C ALA A 132 29.22 10.77 33.99
N CYS A 133 30.17 9.85 34.21
CA CYS A 133 30.42 9.12 35.44
C CYS A 133 31.86 9.26 35.97
N HIS A 134 32.75 10.07 35.37
CA HIS A 134 34.08 10.27 35.97
C HIS A 134 33.99 11.29 37.12
N VAL A 135 33.70 10.79 38.32
CA VAL A 135 33.95 11.51 39.59
C VAL A 135 35.42 11.25 39.94
N PRO A 136 36.30 12.26 39.95
CA PRO A 136 37.65 12.11 40.47
C PRO A 136 37.59 12.07 42.01
N GLU A 137 38.24 11.08 42.63
CA GLU A 137 38.59 11.09 44.06
C GLU A 137 39.70 12.09 44.36
#